data_AF-A0A937AFP4-F1
#
_entry.id   AF-A0A937AFP4-F1
#
_cell.length_a   1.000
_cell.length_b   1.000
_cell.length_c   1.000
_cell.angle_alpha   90.00
_cell.angle_beta   90.00
_cell.angle_gamma   90.00
#
_symmetry.space_group_name_H-M   'P 1'
#
loop_
_entity.id
_entity.type
_entity.pdbx_description
1 polymer ?
#
loop_
_entity_poly.entity_id
_entity_poly.type
_entity_poly.pdbx_seq_one_letter_code
_entity_poly.pdbx_strand_id
1 'polypeptide(L)'
;MENSLLAEMTDEQLLLEKKKMQKSKMLNALVIGFLGGVVGVGLVAAFKSKNFVIIIPMLFPIYFMYKMLTKPNKHAELEALLKERGL
;
A
#
# COMPACT_ATOMS: atom_id res chain seq x y z
N MET A 1 -1.70 -19.81 8.33
CA MET A 1 -0.32 -20.35 8.41
C MET A 1 0.72 -19.27 8.74
N GLU A 2 0.47 -17.97 8.57
CA GLU A 2 1.47 -16.92 8.89
C GLU A 2 1.46 -16.46 10.37
N ASN A 3 0.37 -16.66 11.12
CA ASN A 3 0.29 -16.29 12.54
C ASN A 3 1.32 -16.99 13.44
N SER A 4 1.68 -18.23 13.14
CA SER A 4 2.72 -18.96 13.89
C SER A 4 4.10 -18.34 13.68
N LEU A 5 4.40 -17.86 12.46
CA LEU A 5 5.69 -17.25 12.14
C LEU A 5 5.92 -15.94 12.91
N LEU A 6 4.91 -15.08 13.05
CA LEU A 6 5.04 -13.85 13.85
C LEU A 6 5.13 -14.15 15.36
N ALA A 7 4.39 -15.15 15.84
CA ALA A 7 4.43 -15.55 17.24
C ALA A 7 5.77 -16.19 17.64
N GLU A 8 6.48 -16.83 16.72
CA GLU A 8 7.79 -17.45 16.94
C GLU A 8 8.96 -16.45 16.90
N MET A 9 8.74 -15.21 16.45
CA MET A 9 9.79 -14.18 16.38
C MET A 9 10.16 -13.63 17.76
N THR A 10 11.44 -13.29 17.92
CA THR A 10 11.93 -12.55 19.11
C THR A 10 11.52 -11.09 19.05
N ASP A 11 11.57 -10.40 20.19
CA ASP A 11 11.16 -8.99 20.30
C ASP A 11 11.95 -8.07 19.36
N GLU A 12 13.26 -8.33 19.20
CA GLU A 12 14.10 -7.59 18.25
C GLU A 12 13.66 -7.80 16.79
N GLN A 13 13.28 -9.03 16.43
CA GLN A 13 12.80 -9.36 15.09
C GLN A 13 11.43 -8.71 14.82
N LEU A 14 10.54 -8.71 15.82
CA LEU A 14 9.23 -8.05 15.75
C LEU A 14 9.36 -6.54 15.56
N LEU A 15 10.27 -5.87 16.28
CA LEU A 15 10.52 -4.44 16.11
C LEU A 15 11.12 -4.11 14.73
N LEU A 16 11.97 -5.00 14.20
CA LEU A 16 12.52 -4.84 12.85
C LEU A 16 11.42 -4.98 11.79
N GLU A 17 10.54 -5.96 11.92
CA GLU A 17 9.40 -6.14 11.02
C GLU A 17 8.40 -4.98 11.13
N LYS A 18 8.17 -4.41 12.33
CA LYS A 18 7.40 -3.18 12.56
C LYS A 18 7.98 -2.00 11.78
N LYS A 19 9.29 -1.81 11.81
CA LYS A 19 9.98 -0.72 11.09
C LYS A 19 9.90 -0.91 9.58
N LYS A 20 10.10 -2.13 9.09
CA LYS A 20 9.95 -2.48 7.66
C LYS A 20 8.52 -2.25 7.20
N MET A 21 7.55 -2.61 8.03
CA MET A 21 6.13 -2.39 7.80
C MET A 21 5.81 -0.90 7.68
N GLN A 22 6.28 -0.06 8.60
CA GLN A 22 6.09 1.40 8.52
C GLN A 22 6.70 2.00 7.26
N LYS A 23 7.93 1.58 6.90
CA LYS A 23 8.56 2.00 5.64
C LYS A 23 7.72 1.58 4.42
N SER A 24 7.19 0.36 4.41
CA SER A 24 6.32 -0.10 3.33
C SER A 24 5.00 0.68 3.28
N LYS A 25 4.38 1.02 4.42
CA LYS A 25 3.19 1.88 4.48
C LYS A 25 3.48 3.25 3.84
N MET A 26 4.60 3.87 4.17
CA MET A 26 5.02 5.16 3.62
C MET A 26 5.26 5.09 2.10
N LEU A 27 6.00 4.08 1.64
CA LEU A 27 6.24 3.86 0.20
C LEU A 27 4.93 3.61 -0.54
N ASN A 28 4.02 2.81 0.04
CA ASN A 28 2.73 2.54 -0.56
C ASN A 28 1.90 3.83 -0.70
N ALA A 29 1.86 4.66 0.34
CA ALA A 29 1.16 5.95 0.31
C ALA A 29 1.76 6.89 -0.75
N LEU A 30 3.09 6.95 -0.87
CA LEU A 30 3.78 7.77 -1.87
C LEU A 30 3.45 7.29 -3.30
N VAL A 31 3.49 5.98 -3.54
CA VAL A 31 3.16 5.40 -4.85
C VAL A 31 1.70 5.65 -5.21
N ILE A 32 0.76 5.42 -4.27
CA ILE A 32 -0.66 5.69 -4.49
C ILE A 32 -0.90 7.17 -4.76
N GLY A 33 -0.26 8.07 -4.02
CA GLY A 33 -0.36 9.52 -4.24
C GLY A 33 0.17 9.93 -5.62
N PHE A 34 1.32 9.39 -6.04
CA PHE A 34 1.88 9.61 -7.37
C PHE A 34 0.92 9.12 -8.47
N LEU A 35 0.42 7.88 -8.36
CA LEU A 35 -0.53 7.32 -9.34
C LEU A 35 -1.84 8.09 -9.39
N GLY A 36 -2.35 8.52 -8.24
CA GLY A 36 -3.53 9.39 -8.15
C GLY A 36 -3.30 10.73 -8.85
N GLY A 37 -2.12 11.32 -8.68
CA GLY A 37 -1.71 12.53 -9.41
C GLY A 37 -1.68 12.34 -10.92
N VAL A 38 -1.11 11.24 -11.40
CA VAL A 38 -1.07 10.89 -12.83
C VAL A 38 -2.49 10.74 -13.39
N VAL A 39 -3.37 10.03 -12.67
CA VAL A 39 -4.77 9.88 -13.06
C VAL A 39 -5.49 11.24 -13.09
N GLY A 40 -5.28 12.08 -12.08
CA GLY A 40 -5.89 13.42 -12.01
C GLY A 40 -5.49 14.31 -13.18
N VAL A 41 -4.18 14.39 -13.48
CA VAL A 41 -3.67 15.16 -14.63
C VAL A 41 -4.20 14.59 -15.95
N GLY A 42 -4.20 13.26 -16.10
CA GLY A 42 -4.70 12.59 -17.30
C GLY A 42 -6.19 12.84 -17.54
N LEU A 43 -7.01 12.86 -16.49
CA LEU A 43 -8.44 13.21 -16.59
C LEU A 43 -8.63 14.66 -17.06
N VAL A 44 -7.92 15.62 -16.46
CA VAL A 44 -7.98 17.03 -16.87
C VAL A 44 -7.59 17.20 -18.34
N ALA A 45 -6.55 16.50 -18.80
CA ALA A 45 -6.10 16.51 -20.19
C ALA A 45 -7.14 15.90 -21.13
N ALA A 46 -7.78 14.77 -20.75
CA ALA A 46 -8.83 14.13 -21.54
C ALA A 46 -10.06 15.05 -21.70
N PHE A 47 -10.51 15.70 -20.62
CA PHE A 47 -11.62 16.66 -20.68
C PHE A 47 -11.31 17.86 -21.57
N LYS A 48 -10.11 18.44 -21.47
CA LYS A 48 -9.71 19.58 -22.30
C LYS A 48 -9.60 19.24 -23.79
N SER A 49 -9.03 18.07 -24.11
CA SER A 49 -8.82 17.65 -25.49
C SER A 49 -10.04 16.99 -26.14
N LYS A 50 -11.09 16.68 -25.35
CA LYS A 50 -12.22 15.81 -25.73
C LYS A 50 -11.77 14.44 -26.27
N ASN A 51 -10.52 14.04 -26.01
CA ASN A 51 -9.95 12.80 -26.48
C ASN A 51 -9.86 11.78 -25.33
N PHE A 52 -10.85 10.90 -25.27
CA PHE A 52 -10.94 9.88 -24.24
C PHE A 52 -9.97 8.70 -24.45
N VAL A 53 -9.25 8.64 -25.58
CA VAL A 53 -8.19 7.62 -25.80
C VAL A 53 -7.08 7.74 -24.75
N ILE A 54 -6.87 8.94 -24.19
CA ILE A 54 -5.91 9.21 -23.09
C ILE A 54 -6.28 8.48 -21.80
N ILE A 55 -7.52 7.99 -21.66
CA ILE A 55 -7.97 7.22 -20.49
C ILE A 55 -7.50 5.77 -20.52
N ILE A 56 -7.28 5.20 -21.70
CA ILE A 56 -6.84 3.80 -21.85
C ILE A 56 -5.56 3.51 -21.05
N PRO A 57 -4.47 4.31 -21.16
CA PRO A 57 -3.28 4.09 -20.35
C PRO A 57 -3.50 4.33 -18.85
N MET A 58 -4.56 5.04 -18.43
CA MET A 58 -4.90 5.25 -17.01
C MET A 58 -5.53 4.02 -16.33
N LEU A 59 -5.99 3.03 -17.09
CA LEU A 59 -6.48 1.77 -16.49
C LEU A 59 -5.38 1.02 -15.72
N PHE A 60 -4.14 1.11 -16.19
CA PHE A 60 -2.98 0.50 -15.52
C PHE A 60 -2.73 1.07 -14.11
N PRO A 61 -2.54 2.40 -13.91
CA PRO A 61 -2.34 2.97 -12.57
C PRO A 61 -3.54 2.73 -11.64
N ILE A 62 -4.77 2.75 -12.16
CA ILE A 62 -5.98 2.44 -11.37
C ILE A 62 -5.95 1.00 -10.87
N TYR A 63 -5.69 0.04 -11.76
CA TYR A 63 -5.57 -1.38 -11.39
C TYR A 63 -4.45 -1.60 -10.37
N PHE A 64 -3.31 -0.92 -10.54
CA PHE A 64 -2.18 -1.05 -9.62
C PHE A 64 -2.52 -0.51 -8.22
N MET A 65 -3.22 0.62 -8.12
CA MET A 65 -3.72 1.13 -6.84
C MET A 65 -4.68 0.15 -6.18
N TYR A 66 -5.64 -0.41 -6.92
CA TYR A 66 -6.58 -1.41 -6.41
C TYR A 66 -5.85 -2.64 -5.85
N LYS A 67 -4.86 -3.15 -6.58
CA LYS A 67 -4.04 -4.28 -6.13
C LYS A 67 -3.23 -3.97 -4.87
N MET A 68 -2.74 -2.74 -4.69
CA MET A 68 -2.02 -2.34 -3.47
C MET A 68 -2.95 -2.23 -2.27
N LEU A 69 -4.15 -1.69 -2.45
CA LEU A 69 -5.16 -1.51 -1.40
C LEU A 69 -5.78 -2.84 -0.94
N THR A 70 -5.87 -3.82 -1.83
CA THR A 70 -6.44 -5.15 -1.54
C THR A 70 -5.45 -6.14 -0.91
N LYS A 71 -4.19 -5.75 -0.69
CA LYS A 71 -3.24 -6.61 0.00
C LYS A 71 -3.73 -6.89 1.44
N PRO A 72 -3.70 -8.17 1.89
CA PRO A 72 -4.20 -8.54 3.21
C PRO A 72 -3.47 -7.78 4.33
N ASN A 73 -4.23 -7.38 5.34
CA ASN A 73 -3.79 -6.56 6.48
C ASN A 73 -2.88 -7.33 7.45
N LYS A 74 -1.65 -7.63 7.02
CA LYS A 74 -0.55 -8.10 7.91
C LYS A 74 -0.25 -7.10 9.04
N HIS A 75 -0.75 -5.87 8.89
CA HIS A 75 -0.60 -4.77 9.83
C HIS A 75 -1.34 -4.99 11.15
N ALA A 76 -2.58 -5.49 11.09
CA ALA A 76 -3.40 -5.65 12.28
C ALA A 76 -2.88 -6.77 13.20
N GLU A 77 -2.39 -7.87 12.61
CA GLU A 77 -1.87 -9.02 13.35
C GLU A 77 -0.54 -8.69 14.06
N LEU A 78 0.40 -8.02 13.37
CA LEU A 78 1.66 -7.60 13.99
C LEU A 78 1.42 -6.54 15.09
N GLU A 79 0.52 -5.59 14.86
CA GLU A 79 0.18 -4.56 15.87
C GLU A 79 -0.49 -5.18 17.12
N ALA A 80 -1.32 -6.22 16.94
CA ALA A 80 -1.93 -6.95 18.05
C ALA A 80 -0.86 -7.70 18.89
N LEU A 81 0.06 -8.42 18.24
CA LEU A 81 1.13 -9.16 18.91
C LEU A 81 2.12 -8.25 19.64
N LEU A 82 2.49 -7.11 19.03
CA LEU A 82 3.34 -6.11 19.67
C LEU A 82 2.66 -5.54 20.93
N LYS A 83 1.36 -5.25 20.85
CA LYS A 83 0.58 -4.74 21.99
C LYS A 83 0.45 -5.78 23.11
N GLU A 84 0.28 -7.05 22.78
CA GLU A 84 0.22 -8.16 23.75
C GLU A 84 1.55 -8.31 24.51
N ARG A 85 2.69 -8.09 23.83
CA ARG A 85 4.03 -8.15 24.43
C ARG A 85 4.51 -6.83 25.03
N GLY A 86 3.74 -5.75 24.93
CA GLY A 86 4.09 -4.43 25.47
C GLY A 86 5.16 -3.65 24.68
N LEU A 87 5.25 -3.85 23.36
CA LEU A 87 6.29 -3.34 22.44
C LEU A 87 5.77 -2.36 21.35
#